data_AF-A0A9X2YXP4-F1
#
_entry.id   AF-A0A9X2YXP4-F1
#
_cell.length_a   1.000
_cell.length_b   1.000
_cell.length_c   1.000
_cell.angle_alpha   90.00
_cell.angle_beta   90.00
_cell.angle_gamma   90.00
#
_symmetry.space_group_name_H-M   'P 1'
#
loop_
_entity.id
_entity.type
_entity.pdbx_description
1 polymer ?
#
loop_
_entity_poly.entity_id
_entity_poly.type
_entity_poly.pdbx_seq_one_letter_code
_entity_poly.pdbx_strand_id
1 'polypeptide(L)'
;MTYGQDWQPKTVDWTSTRGRILLAASVLFAQRGYFGTSTRDIAEAVQIRQPSLFHHFQAKHEMFRALVEMDLGPSIARMNQRLGEQSTWAEKLHLGIACDVREILAQPFDARGLYQDAVLALDEFAAEREGITLFHDLVESVVHGGCVAGEFVEFEPSFVLRATNGVLFETLREQGGPSGSMRHERPLQAADFVLRSLLVDQSRLTSIRDVTRNRLRDLEVAAAR
;
A
#
# COMPACT_ATOMS: atom_id res chain seq x y z
N MET A 1 7.16 3.96 -17.77
CA MET A 1 7.28 3.41 -16.41
C MET A 1 6.16 2.40 -16.19
N THR A 2 6.44 1.30 -15.48
CA THR A 2 5.44 0.24 -15.19
C THR A 2 4.21 0.78 -14.45
N TYR A 3 4.37 1.82 -13.62
CA TYR A 3 3.32 2.40 -12.77
C TYR A 3 2.82 3.78 -13.26
N GLY A 4 2.90 4.06 -14.56
CA GLY A 4 2.50 5.34 -15.14
C GLY A 4 0.98 5.60 -15.17
N GLN A 5 0.55 6.71 -15.78
CA GLN A 5 -0.87 7.09 -15.88
C GLN A 5 -1.76 6.04 -16.57
N ASP A 6 -1.19 5.22 -17.45
CA ASP A 6 -1.88 4.13 -18.14
C ASP A 6 -1.82 2.79 -17.40
N TRP A 7 -1.32 2.77 -16.15
CA TRP A 7 -1.29 1.55 -15.35
C TRP A 7 -2.70 1.04 -15.12
N GLN A 8 -2.89 -0.26 -15.32
CA GLN A 8 -4.17 -0.93 -15.08
C GLN A 8 -4.03 -1.97 -13.97
N PRO A 9 -5.02 -2.08 -13.07
CA PRO A 9 -5.02 -3.07 -12.02
C PRO A 9 -5.06 -4.48 -12.61
N LYS A 10 -4.12 -5.33 -12.18
CA LYS A 10 -4.16 -6.76 -12.48
C LYS A 10 -5.15 -7.44 -11.56
N THR A 11 -6.25 -7.94 -12.12
CA THR A 11 -7.19 -8.76 -11.37
C THR A 11 -6.64 -10.17 -11.20
N VAL A 12 -6.71 -10.69 -9.97
CA VAL A 12 -6.31 -12.05 -9.64
C VAL A 12 -7.54 -12.79 -9.15
N ASP A 13 -7.85 -13.91 -9.80
CA ASP A 13 -8.77 -14.88 -9.23
C ASP A 13 -8.07 -15.62 -8.08
N TRP A 14 -8.41 -15.23 -6.85
CA TRP A 14 -7.84 -15.78 -5.62
C TRP A 14 -8.22 -17.25 -5.37
N THR A 15 -9.24 -17.77 -6.06
CA THR A 15 -9.62 -19.19 -5.99
C THR A 15 -8.81 -20.06 -6.94
N SER A 16 -8.23 -19.46 -7.99
CA SER A 16 -7.37 -20.16 -8.94
C SER A 16 -6.07 -20.67 -8.31
N THR A 17 -5.41 -21.65 -8.95
CA THR A 17 -4.08 -22.11 -8.53
C THR A 17 -3.06 -20.97 -8.52
N ARG A 18 -3.13 -20.03 -9.48
CA ARG A 18 -2.27 -18.85 -9.51
C ARG A 18 -2.48 -17.96 -8.30
N GLY A 19 -3.74 -17.69 -7.94
CA GLY A 19 -4.11 -16.93 -6.74
C GLY A 19 -3.61 -17.60 -5.46
N ARG A 20 -3.85 -18.91 -5.32
CA ARG A 20 -3.35 -19.69 -4.16
C ARG A 20 -1.83 -19.66 -4.03
N ILE A 21 -1.09 -19.70 -5.14
CA ILE A 21 0.37 -19.54 -5.13
C ILE A 21 0.79 -18.17 -4.58
N LEU A 22 0.14 -17.09 -5.01
CA LEU A 22 0.43 -15.74 -4.52
C LEU A 22 0.12 -15.61 -3.02
N LEU A 23 -1.01 -16.15 -2.55
CA LEU A 23 -1.36 -16.18 -1.14
C LEU A 23 -0.28 -16.89 -0.31
N ALA A 24 0.08 -18.11 -0.70
CA ALA A 24 1.12 -18.87 0.00
C ALA A 24 2.49 -18.17 -0.03
N ALA A 25 2.88 -17.60 -1.18
CA ALA A 25 4.12 -16.84 -1.30
C ALA A 25 4.13 -15.63 -0.36
N SER A 26 3.05 -14.84 -0.32
CA SER A 26 2.96 -13.65 0.55
C SER A 26 3.15 -14.00 2.04
N VAL A 27 2.49 -15.08 2.50
CA VAL A 27 2.59 -15.54 3.89
C VAL A 27 4.01 -16.02 4.20
N LEU A 28 4.61 -16.81 3.30
CA LEU A 28 5.97 -17.31 3.50
C LEU A 28 7.00 -16.17 3.47
N PHE A 29 6.86 -15.18 2.59
CA PHE A 29 7.71 -13.99 2.57
C PHE A 29 7.58 -13.17 3.86
N ALA A 30 6.37 -13.00 4.38
CA ALA A 30 6.15 -12.30 5.64
C ALA A 30 6.77 -13.05 6.85
N GLN A 31 6.73 -14.38 6.85
CA GLN A 31 7.22 -15.19 7.97
C GLN A 31 8.72 -15.48 7.94
N ARG A 32 9.29 -15.72 6.75
CA ARG A 32 10.65 -16.24 6.56
C ARG A 32 11.55 -15.29 5.77
N GLY A 33 10.99 -14.19 5.26
CA GLY A 33 11.65 -13.31 4.31
C GLY A 33 11.71 -13.89 2.89
N TYR A 34 12.00 -13.03 1.91
CA TYR A 34 12.14 -13.44 0.51
C TYR A 34 13.27 -14.45 0.31
N PHE A 35 14.44 -14.19 0.91
CA PHE A 35 15.62 -15.06 0.77
C PHE A 35 15.44 -16.42 1.47
N GLY A 36 14.72 -16.46 2.59
CA GLY A 36 14.42 -17.68 3.34
C GLY A 36 13.30 -18.54 2.77
N THR A 37 12.68 -18.12 1.66
CA THR A 37 11.58 -18.84 1.00
C THR A 37 12.02 -19.39 -0.35
N SER A 38 11.82 -20.70 -0.57
CA SER A 38 12.06 -21.35 -1.87
C SER A 38 10.76 -21.57 -2.67
N THR A 39 10.86 -21.76 -3.98
CA THR A 39 9.70 -22.16 -4.80
C THR A 39 9.18 -23.55 -4.44
N ARG A 40 10.02 -24.40 -3.83
CA ARG A 40 9.60 -25.69 -3.30
C ARG A 40 8.71 -25.53 -2.07
N ASP A 41 9.07 -24.67 -1.13
CA ASP A 41 8.23 -24.36 0.05
C ASP A 41 6.84 -23.88 -0.38
N ILE A 42 6.79 -23.00 -1.40
CA ILE A 42 5.54 -22.46 -1.93
C ILE A 42 4.71 -23.55 -2.60
N ALA A 43 5.32 -24.42 -3.41
CA ALA A 43 4.61 -25.53 -4.07
C ALA A 43 4.05 -26.52 -3.04
N GLU A 44 4.82 -26.85 -2.01
CA GLU A 44 4.39 -27.70 -0.89
C GLU A 44 3.21 -27.07 -0.13
N ALA A 45 3.27 -25.77 0.15
CA ALA A 45 2.22 -25.04 0.86
C ALA A 45 0.86 -25.05 0.13
N VAL A 46 0.86 -25.05 -1.21
CA VAL A 46 -0.38 -25.11 -2.02
C VAL A 46 -0.71 -26.51 -2.54
N GLN A 47 0.04 -27.53 -2.08
CA GLN A 47 -0.13 -28.95 -2.40
C GLN A 47 -0.07 -29.27 -3.91
N ILE A 48 0.85 -28.64 -4.63
CA ILE A 48 1.13 -28.94 -6.04
C ILE A 48 2.57 -29.40 -6.24
N ARG A 49 2.85 -30.02 -7.39
CA ARG A 49 4.23 -30.36 -7.76
C ARG A 49 4.95 -29.07 -8.15
N GLN A 50 6.23 -28.95 -7.78
CA GLN A 50 7.04 -27.77 -8.13
C GLN A 50 7.09 -27.48 -9.64
N PRO A 51 7.15 -28.46 -10.57
CA PRO A 51 6.99 -28.20 -12.01
C PRO A 51 5.66 -27.53 -12.37
N SER A 52 4.57 -27.85 -11.67
CA SER A 52 3.26 -27.22 -11.90
C SER A 52 3.24 -25.76 -11.47
N LEU A 53 3.99 -25.39 -10.44
CA LEU A 53 4.17 -23.98 -10.03
C LEU A 53 4.84 -23.17 -11.14
N PHE A 54 5.82 -23.74 -11.85
CA PHE A 54 6.50 -23.09 -12.96
C PHE A 54 5.62 -22.85 -14.19
N HIS A 55 4.46 -23.51 -14.31
CA HIS A 55 3.46 -23.13 -15.31
C HIS A 55 2.74 -21.81 -14.99
N HIS A 56 2.72 -21.39 -13.73
CA HIS A 56 2.09 -20.14 -13.30
C HIS A 56 3.09 -19.01 -13.14
N PHE A 57 4.29 -19.29 -12.64
CA PHE A 57 5.35 -18.30 -12.43
C PHE A 57 6.70 -18.92 -12.76
N GLN A 58 7.43 -18.34 -13.71
CA GLN A 58 8.72 -18.86 -14.14
C GLN A 58 9.77 -18.79 -13.03
N ALA A 59 9.64 -17.82 -12.12
CA ALA A 59 10.58 -17.62 -11.03
C ALA A 59 9.92 -17.03 -9.77
N LYS A 60 10.62 -17.15 -8.64
CA LYS A 60 10.19 -16.59 -7.34
C LYS A 60 9.99 -15.06 -7.42
N HIS A 61 10.87 -14.37 -8.15
CA HIS A 61 10.80 -12.90 -8.28
C HIS A 61 9.54 -12.43 -9.02
N GLU A 62 8.98 -13.24 -9.92
CA GLU A 62 7.73 -12.89 -10.60
C GLU A 62 6.53 -12.89 -9.64
N MET A 63 6.55 -13.77 -8.64
CA MET A 63 5.53 -13.78 -7.57
C MET A 63 5.67 -12.54 -6.69
N PHE A 64 6.90 -12.21 -6.30
CA PHE A 64 7.19 -11.02 -5.49
C PHE A 64 6.79 -9.74 -6.22
N ARG A 65 7.20 -9.58 -7.49
CA ARG A 65 6.79 -8.48 -8.37
C ARG A 65 5.28 -8.35 -8.45
N ALA A 66 4.56 -9.45 -8.68
CA ALA A 66 3.11 -9.41 -8.76
C ALA A 66 2.46 -8.92 -7.45
N LEU A 67 3.00 -9.34 -6.30
CA LEU A 67 2.52 -8.89 -4.98
C LEU A 67 2.80 -7.39 -4.77
N VAL A 68 4.02 -6.92 -5.05
CA VAL A 68 4.38 -5.48 -4.97
C VAL A 68 3.49 -4.66 -5.90
N GLU A 69 3.27 -5.11 -7.13
CA GLU A 69 2.46 -4.39 -8.11
C GLU A 69 0.99 -4.26 -7.68
N MET A 70 0.43 -5.31 -7.08
CA MET A 70 -0.94 -5.30 -6.53
C MET A 70 -1.10 -4.36 -5.33
N ASP A 71 -0.05 -4.15 -4.55
CA ASP A 71 -0.08 -3.26 -3.40
C ASP A 71 0.22 -1.79 -3.77
N LEU A 72 1.24 -1.57 -4.59
CA LEU A 72 1.76 -0.24 -4.90
C LEU A 72 1.01 0.47 -6.03
N GLY A 73 0.62 -0.27 -7.08
CA GLY A 73 -0.02 0.30 -8.27
C GLY A 73 -1.31 1.07 -7.98
N PRO A 74 -2.27 0.51 -7.21
CA PRO A 74 -3.48 1.23 -6.83
C PRO A 74 -3.18 2.53 -6.06
N SER A 75 -2.19 2.50 -5.17
CA SER A 75 -1.77 3.64 -4.35
C SER A 75 -1.23 4.80 -5.18
N ILE A 76 -0.38 4.50 -6.17
CA ILE A 76 0.13 5.48 -7.15
C ILE A 76 -1.01 6.07 -7.98
N ALA A 77 -1.89 5.23 -8.52
CA ALA A 77 -3.00 5.68 -9.37
C ALA A 77 -3.94 6.63 -8.62
N ARG A 78 -4.30 6.29 -7.38
CA ARG A 78 -5.14 7.17 -6.55
C ARG A 78 -4.45 8.45 -6.15
N MET A 79 -3.15 8.41 -5.83
CA MET A 79 -2.45 9.63 -5.45
C MET A 79 -2.37 10.61 -6.64
N ASN A 80 -2.08 10.10 -7.83
CA ASN A 80 -2.16 10.89 -9.07
C ASN A 80 -3.55 11.51 -9.28
N GLN A 81 -4.61 10.73 -9.10
CA GLN A 81 -5.98 11.26 -9.20
C GLN A 81 -6.21 12.40 -8.19
N ARG A 82 -5.83 12.19 -6.91
CA ARG A 82 -6.02 13.16 -5.82
C ARG A 82 -5.28 14.47 -6.04
N LEU A 83 -4.08 14.42 -6.62
CA LEU A 83 -3.33 15.64 -6.93
C LEU A 83 -4.13 16.58 -7.84
N GLY A 84 -4.89 16.03 -8.79
CA GLY A 84 -5.77 16.79 -9.70
C GLY A 84 -7.11 17.22 -9.12
N GLU A 85 -7.49 16.77 -7.92
CA GLU A 85 -8.77 17.11 -7.30
C GLU A 85 -8.77 18.55 -6.73
N GLN A 86 -9.94 19.19 -6.82
CA GLN A 86 -10.21 20.45 -6.12
C GLN A 86 -10.53 20.16 -4.65
N SER A 87 -9.47 20.04 -3.86
CA SER A 87 -9.50 19.86 -2.40
C SER A 87 -8.26 20.48 -1.80
N THR A 88 -8.28 20.68 -0.49
CA THR A 88 -7.14 21.21 0.27
C THR A 88 -6.04 20.15 0.40
N TRP A 89 -4.80 20.59 0.61
CA TRP A 89 -3.67 19.65 0.75
C TRP A 89 -3.84 18.74 1.96
N ALA A 90 -4.40 19.27 3.04
CA ALA A 90 -4.76 18.51 4.23
C ALA A 90 -5.78 17.40 3.94
N GLU A 91 -6.81 17.67 3.13
CA GLU A 91 -7.78 16.65 2.71
C GLU A 91 -7.13 15.58 1.83
N LYS A 92 -6.26 15.97 0.89
CA LYS A 92 -5.53 15.04 0.02
C LYS A 92 -4.67 14.08 0.84
N LEU A 93 -3.90 14.61 1.80
CA LEU A 93 -3.04 13.79 2.67
C LEU A 93 -3.86 12.87 3.59
N HIS A 94 -4.87 13.41 4.27
CA HIS A 94 -5.70 12.64 5.18
C HIS A 94 -6.39 11.48 4.49
N LEU A 95 -7.03 11.75 3.34
CA LEU A 95 -7.67 10.71 2.56
C LEU A 95 -6.67 9.71 1.99
N GLY A 96 -5.49 10.18 1.58
CA GLY A 96 -4.39 9.35 1.11
C GLY A 96 -4.05 8.25 2.10
N ILE A 97 -3.68 8.68 3.30
CA ILE A 97 -3.30 7.78 4.41
C ILE A 97 -4.45 6.84 4.76
N ALA A 98 -5.67 7.37 4.90
CA ALA A 98 -6.81 6.54 5.30
C ALA A 98 -7.13 5.47 4.24
N CYS A 99 -7.09 5.79 2.95
CA CYS A 99 -7.30 4.80 1.90
C CYS A 99 -6.20 3.75 1.88
N ASP A 100 -4.93 4.15 1.97
CA ASP A 100 -3.82 3.20 1.91
C ASP A 100 -3.84 2.24 3.11
N VAL A 101 -4.15 2.75 4.31
CA VAL A 101 -4.40 1.92 5.49
C VAL A 101 -5.59 0.99 5.31
N ARG A 102 -6.72 1.48 4.78
CA ARG A 102 -7.88 0.60 4.57
C ARG A 102 -7.56 -0.53 3.60
N GLU A 103 -6.87 -0.21 2.52
CA GLU A 103 -6.61 -1.17 1.46
C GLU A 103 -5.60 -2.20 1.86
N ILE A 104 -4.52 -1.80 2.52
CA ILE A 104 -3.52 -2.75 3.01
C ILE A 104 -4.15 -3.73 4.02
N LEU A 105 -5.12 -3.26 4.80
CA LEU A 105 -5.89 -4.10 5.74
C LEU A 105 -6.87 -5.03 5.02
N ALA A 106 -7.43 -4.62 3.87
CA ALA A 106 -8.43 -5.36 3.11
C ALA A 106 -7.82 -6.32 2.07
N GLN A 107 -6.51 -6.27 1.84
CA GLN A 107 -5.85 -7.14 0.88
C GLN A 107 -5.95 -8.61 1.28
N PRO A 108 -6.14 -9.52 0.30
CA PRO A 108 -6.26 -10.94 0.59
C PRO A 108 -4.90 -11.60 0.89
N PHE A 109 -3.79 -10.90 0.67
CA PHE A 109 -2.43 -11.40 0.83
C PHE A 109 -1.65 -10.60 1.89
N ASP A 110 -0.54 -11.15 2.36
CA ASP A 110 0.27 -10.55 3.42
C ASP A 110 1.36 -9.62 2.85
N ALA A 111 1.20 -8.30 3.02
CA ALA A 111 2.13 -7.30 2.50
C ALA A 111 3.38 -7.08 3.37
N ARG A 112 3.45 -7.63 4.59
CA ARG A 112 4.53 -7.34 5.55
C ARG A 112 5.93 -7.73 5.04
N GLY A 113 6.01 -8.71 4.15
CA GLY A 113 7.26 -9.18 3.57
C GLY A 113 7.73 -8.41 2.33
N LEU A 114 6.96 -7.45 1.81
CA LEU A 114 7.15 -6.88 0.47
C LEU A 114 8.10 -5.66 0.43
N TYR A 115 8.29 -4.97 1.55
CA TYR A 115 9.11 -3.75 1.63
C TYR A 115 10.40 -3.97 2.40
N GLN A 116 11.15 -4.99 2.01
CA GLN A 116 12.46 -5.28 2.58
C GLN A 116 13.55 -4.63 1.72
N ASP A 117 14.28 -3.65 2.26
CA ASP A 117 15.33 -2.91 1.54
C ASP A 117 16.34 -3.83 0.86
N ALA A 118 16.77 -4.89 1.53
CA ALA A 118 17.72 -5.86 0.99
C ALA A 118 17.19 -6.60 -0.25
N VAL A 119 15.88 -6.83 -0.33
CA VAL A 119 15.24 -7.49 -1.49
C VAL A 119 15.08 -6.48 -2.61
N LEU A 120 14.51 -5.32 -2.30
CA LEU A 120 14.26 -4.27 -3.28
C LEU A 120 15.55 -3.71 -3.88
N ALA A 121 16.70 -3.84 -3.22
CA ALA A 121 18.01 -3.45 -3.76
C ALA A 121 18.52 -4.35 -4.90
N LEU A 122 17.94 -5.53 -5.13
CA LEU A 122 18.37 -6.43 -6.22
C LEU A 122 18.01 -5.85 -7.59
N ASP A 123 18.88 -6.01 -8.59
CA ASP A 123 18.69 -5.44 -9.93
C ASP A 123 17.38 -5.89 -10.61
N GLU A 124 16.93 -7.12 -10.34
CA GLU A 124 15.68 -7.66 -10.86
C GLU A 124 14.42 -6.89 -10.41
N PHE A 125 14.53 -6.04 -9.38
CA PHE A 125 13.44 -5.21 -8.85
C PHE A 125 13.57 -3.71 -9.17
N ALA A 126 14.29 -3.36 -10.24
CA ALA A 126 14.47 -1.94 -10.63
C ALA A 126 13.15 -1.21 -10.89
N ALA A 127 12.19 -1.86 -11.58
CA ALA A 127 10.89 -1.26 -11.88
C ALA A 127 10.05 -1.01 -10.62
N GLU A 128 10.13 -1.91 -9.64
CA GLU A 128 9.48 -1.78 -8.34
C GLU A 128 10.08 -0.64 -7.54
N ARG A 129 11.42 -0.50 -7.53
CA ARG A 129 12.09 0.67 -6.93
C ARG A 129 11.66 1.98 -7.57
N GLU A 130 11.56 2.02 -8.90
CA GLU A 130 11.06 3.20 -9.62
C GLU A 130 9.62 3.53 -9.22
N GLY A 131 8.75 2.52 -9.09
CA GLY A 131 7.39 2.69 -8.60
C GLY A 131 7.35 3.27 -7.17
N ILE A 132 8.18 2.72 -6.28
CA ILE A 132 8.24 3.18 -4.88
C ILE A 132 8.72 4.63 -4.84
N THR A 133 9.73 4.97 -5.63
CA THR A 133 10.25 6.35 -5.76
C THR A 133 9.15 7.29 -6.27
N LEU A 134 8.42 6.89 -7.32
CA LEU A 134 7.29 7.66 -7.83
C LEU A 134 6.21 7.89 -6.76
N PHE A 135 5.84 6.85 -6.00
CA PHE A 135 4.89 7.00 -4.92
C PHE A 135 5.38 7.97 -3.83
N HIS A 136 6.66 7.87 -3.46
CA HIS A 136 7.28 8.78 -2.51
C HIS A 136 7.23 10.23 -3.00
N ASP A 137 7.62 10.49 -4.24
CA ASP A 137 7.59 11.83 -4.85
C ASP A 137 6.18 12.43 -4.87
N LEU A 138 5.16 11.60 -5.13
CA LEU A 138 3.76 12.04 -5.10
C LEU A 138 3.31 12.45 -3.70
N VAL A 139 3.66 11.66 -2.67
CA VAL A 139 3.31 11.97 -1.28
C VAL A 139 4.10 13.21 -0.80
N GLU A 140 5.39 13.30 -1.10
CA GLU A 140 6.21 14.46 -0.77
C GLU A 140 5.69 15.73 -1.45
N SER A 141 5.17 15.64 -2.67
CA SER A 141 4.53 16.76 -3.37
C SER A 141 3.27 17.26 -2.65
N VAL A 142 2.47 16.35 -2.07
CA VAL A 142 1.30 16.73 -1.24
C VAL A 142 1.74 17.48 0.01
N VAL A 143 2.77 16.97 0.70
CA VAL A 143 3.30 17.59 1.92
C VAL A 143 3.89 18.97 1.58
N HIS A 144 4.72 19.05 0.55
CA HIS A 144 5.31 20.30 0.10
C HIS A 144 4.24 21.33 -0.31
N GLY A 145 3.22 20.91 -1.07
CA GLY A 145 2.10 21.76 -1.46
C GLY A 145 1.36 22.34 -0.26
N GLY A 146 1.11 21.54 0.78
CA GLY A 146 0.48 22.00 2.01
C GLY A 146 1.33 22.97 2.82
N CYS A 147 2.66 22.81 2.83
CA CYS A 147 3.59 23.78 3.43
C CYS A 147 3.53 25.12 2.68
N VAL A 148 3.63 25.09 1.35
CA VAL A 148 3.58 26.31 0.50
C VAL A 148 2.23 27.04 0.63
N ALA A 149 1.14 26.29 0.74
CA ALA A 149 -0.20 26.84 0.94
C ALA A 149 -0.46 27.35 2.37
N GLY A 150 0.46 27.14 3.32
CA GLY A 150 0.29 27.49 4.73
C GLY A 150 -0.70 26.60 5.48
N GLU A 151 -1.05 25.43 4.93
CA GLU A 151 -1.89 24.44 5.60
C GLU A 151 -1.10 23.61 6.62
N PHE A 152 0.19 23.36 6.32
CA PHE A 152 1.10 22.56 7.14
C PHE A 152 2.22 23.40 7.76
N VAL A 153 2.63 23.02 8.98
CA VAL A 153 3.86 23.50 9.60
C VAL A 153 5.07 22.96 8.85
N GLU A 154 6.20 23.66 8.95
CA GLU A 154 7.41 23.32 8.21
C GLU A 154 8.03 22.01 8.72
N PHE A 155 7.96 20.97 7.88
CA PHE A 155 8.66 19.70 8.05
C PHE A 155 9.40 19.33 6.76
N GLU A 156 10.47 18.54 6.91
CA GLU A 156 11.08 17.85 5.78
C GLU A 156 10.08 16.82 5.19
N PRO A 157 9.68 16.93 3.91
CA PRO A 157 8.67 16.02 3.32
C PRO A 157 9.04 14.54 3.45
N SER A 158 10.32 14.19 3.26
CA SER A 158 10.80 12.82 3.37
C SER A 158 10.65 12.24 4.78
N PHE A 159 10.75 13.09 5.82
CA PHE A 159 10.53 12.67 7.20
C PHE A 159 9.05 12.36 7.46
N VAL A 160 8.14 13.19 6.93
CA VAL A 160 6.69 12.97 7.05
C VAL A 160 6.26 11.68 6.37
N LEU A 161 6.80 11.40 5.18
CA LEU A 161 6.60 10.13 4.49
C LEU A 161 7.10 8.94 5.33
N ARG A 162 8.32 9.01 5.87
CA ARG A 162 8.85 7.95 6.75
C ARG A 162 7.99 7.72 8.00
N ALA A 163 7.50 8.79 8.62
CA ALA A 163 6.59 8.71 9.76
C ALA A 163 5.25 8.07 9.37
N THR A 164 4.71 8.42 8.20
CA THR A 164 3.49 7.84 7.63
C THR A 164 3.66 6.34 7.38
N ASN A 165 4.77 5.93 6.75
CA ASN A 165 5.11 4.52 6.54
C ASN A 165 5.24 3.77 7.87
N GLY A 166 5.82 4.39 8.90
CA GLY A 166 5.87 3.82 10.25
C GLY A 166 4.48 3.51 10.82
N VAL A 167 3.52 4.44 10.70
CA VAL A 167 2.12 4.24 11.13
C VAL A 167 1.43 3.14 10.32
N LEU A 168 1.67 3.10 9.01
CA LEU A 168 1.12 2.07 8.11
C LEU A 168 1.65 0.68 8.47
N PHE A 169 2.97 0.54 8.63
CA PHE A 169 3.62 -0.73 8.97
C PHE A 169 3.24 -1.22 10.37
N GLU A 170 3.10 -0.30 11.34
CA GLU A 170 2.60 -0.66 12.66
C GLU A 170 1.15 -1.17 12.59
N THR A 171 0.31 -0.53 11.77
CA THR A 171 -1.07 -0.98 11.53
C THR A 171 -1.13 -2.38 10.90
N LEU A 172 -0.28 -2.64 9.92
CA LEU A 172 -0.10 -3.96 9.31
C LEU A 172 0.32 -5.02 10.33
N ARG A 173 1.30 -4.68 11.17
CA ARG A 173 1.82 -5.58 12.21
C ARG A 173 0.75 -5.92 13.24
N GLU A 174 -0.06 -4.93 13.64
CA GLU A 174 -1.16 -5.12 14.59
C GLU A 174 -2.27 -6.02 14.03
N GLN A 175 -2.60 -5.91 12.73
CA GLN A 175 -3.58 -6.81 12.10
C GLN A 175 -3.09 -8.27 12.16
N GLY A 176 -1.81 -8.52 11.88
CA GLY A 176 -1.23 -9.87 11.92
C GLY A 176 -1.39 -10.65 10.60
N GLY A 177 -1.82 -10.01 9.53
CA GLY A 177 -2.01 -10.59 8.19
C GLY A 177 -3.50 -10.65 7.77
N PRO A 178 -3.82 -11.31 6.64
CA PRO A 178 -5.17 -11.28 6.04
C PRO A 178 -6.29 -11.84 6.92
N SER A 179 -5.98 -12.73 7.86
CA SER A 179 -6.93 -13.32 8.81
C SER A 179 -7.08 -12.54 10.12
N GLY A 180 -6.37 -11.42 10.26
CA GLY A 180 -6.39 -10.56 11.42
C GLY A 180 -7.70 -9.80 11.61
N SER A 181 -8.03 -9.44 12.85
CA SER A 181 -9.18 -8.59 13.15
C SER A 181 -8.94 -7.16 12.67
N MET A 182 -9.69 -6.71 11.67
CA MET A 182 -9.62 -5.31 11.22
C MET A 182 -10.36 -4.39 12.20
N ARG A 183 -9.67 -3.34 12.67
CA ARG A 183 -10.33 -2.25 13.40
C ARG A 183 -10.89 -1.24 12.39
N HIS A 184 -12.21 -1.15 12.29
CA HIS A 184 -12.88 -0.29 11.30
C HIS A 184 -12.46 1.19 11.34
N GLU A 185 -12.17 1.74 12.53
CA GLU A 185 -11.76 3.15 12.68
C GLU A 185 -10.27 3.40 12.38
N ARG A 186 -9.46 2.34 12.21
CA ARG A 186 -8.01 2.47 12.07
C ARG A 186 -7.56 3.36 10.90
N PRO A 187 -8.16 3.29 9.71
CA PRO A 187 -7.90 4.24 8.62
C PRO A 187 -7.95 5.71 9.04
N LEU A 188 -9.02 6.10 9.74
CA LEU A 188 -9.20 7.48 10.19
C LEU A 188 -8.24 7.82 11.33
N GLN A 189 -8.00 6.91 12.27
CA GLN A 189 -7.07 7.14 13.38
C GLN A 189 -5.62 7.33 12.91
N ALA A 190 -5.18 6.54 11.93
CA ALA A 190 -3.84 6.67 11.34
C ALA A 190 -3.68 8.02 10.63
N ALA A 191 -4.68 8.42 9.83
CA ALA A 191 -4.68 9.71 9.15
C ALA A 191 -4.75 10.90 10.12
N ASP A 192 -5.59 10.82 11.16
CA ASP A 192 -5.68 11.80 12.24
C ASP A 192 -4.32 11.96 12.94
N PHE A 193 -3.65 10.85 13.26
CA PHE A 193 -2.38 10.86 13.98
C PHE A 193 -1.29 11.60 13.19
N VAL A 194 -1.14 11.28 11.90
CA VAL A 194 -0.15 11.95 11.04
C VAL A 194 -0.53 13.41 10.83
N LEU A 195 -1.78 13.68 10.42
CA LEU A 195 -2.19 15.02 10.04
C LEU A 195 -2.16 16.01 11.21
N ARG A 196 -2.47 15.57 12.43
CA ARG A 196 -2.34 16.39 13.66
C ARG A 196 -0.94 16.95 13.84
N SER A 197 0.10 16.22 13.44
CA SER A 197 1.47 16.72 13.57
C SER A 197 1.80 17.83 12.56
N LEU A 198 1.04 17.92 11.47
CA LEU A 198 1.33 18.83 10.36
C LEU A 198 0.43 20.07 10.35
N LEU A 199 -0.84 19.97 10.74
CA LEU A 199 -1.79 21.08 10.58
C LEU A 199 -1.40 22.34 11.36
N VAL A 200 -1.38 23.48 10.67
CA VAL A 200 -1.26 24.81 11.30
C VAL A 200 -2.51 25.12 12.13
N ASP A 201 -3.70 24.90 11.56
CA ASP A 201 -4.99 25.09 12.23
C ASP A 201 -5.63 23.75 12.58
N GLN A 202 -5.47 23.36 13.85
CA GLN A 202 -6.00 22.11 14.39
C GLN A 202 -7.54 22.07 14.43
N SER A 203 -8.22 23.22 14.40
CA SER A 203 -9.69 23.26 14.44
C SER A 203 -10.33 22.65 13.19
N ARG A 204 -9.59 22.61 12.06
CA ARG A 204 -10.02 22.04 10.78
C ARG A 204 -9.99 20.51 10.74
N LEU A 205 -9.33 19.85 11.69
CA LEU A 205 -9.16 18.40 11.63
C LEU A 205 -10.49 17.66 11.57
N THR A 206 -11.48 18.08 12.37
CA THR A 206 -12.80 17.42 12.42
C THR A 206 -13.49 17.47 11.05
N SER A 207 -13.50 18.62 10.37
CA SER A 207 -14.12 18.73 9.05
C SER A 207 -13.38 17.90 8.00
N ILE A 208 -12.04 17.87 8.05
CA ILE A 208 -11.21 17.07 7.13
C ILE A 208 -11.48 15.56 7.32
N ARG A 209 -11.58 15.12 8.59
CA ARG A 209 -11.91 13.75 8.95
C ARG A 209 -13.30 13.36 8.45
N ASP A 210 -14.28 14.27 8.55
CA ASP A 210 -15.65 14.02 8.08
C ASP A 210 -15.71 13.87 6.55
N VAL A 211 -15.00 14.73 5.81
CA VAL A 211 -14.83 14.60 4.34
C VAL A 211 -14.24 13.23 4.00
N THR A 212 -13.18 12.83 4.69
CA THR A 212 -12.53 11.54 4.46
C THR A 212 -13.47 10.37 4.75
N ARG A 213 -14.20 10.40 5.87
CA ARG A 213 -15.13 9.34 6.24
C ARG A 213 -16.21 9.14 5.17
N ASN A 214 -16.77 10.23 4.65
CA ASN A 214 -17.79 10.15 3.60
C ASN A 214 -17.21 9.54 2.32
N ARG A 215 -16.03 9.98 1.89
CA ARG A 215 -15.37 9.42 0.71
C ARG A 215 -14.99 7.95 0.86
N LEU A 216 -14.58 7.52 2.06
CA LEU A 216 -14.32 6.09 2.31
C LEU A 216 -15.58 5.25 2.15
N ARG A 217 -16.72 5.72 2.66
CA ARG A 217 -18.03 5.05 2.50
C ARG A 217 -18.46 4.95 1.03
N ASP A 218 -18.25 6.02 0.26
CA ASP A 218 -18.59 6.02 -1.17
C ASP A 218 -17.79 4.96 -1.94
N LEU A 219 -16.51 4.79 -1.59
CA LEU A 219 -15.64 3.76 -2.15
C LEU A 219 -16.09 2.34 -1.76
N GLU A 220 -16.60 2.13 -0.54
CA GLU A 220 -17.15 0.84 -0.10
C GLU A 220 -18.42 0.48 -0.89
N VAL A 221 -19.31 1.45 -1.09
CA VAL A 221 -20.53 1.26 -1.88
C VAL A 221 -20.21 0.97 -3.35
N ALA A 222 -19.18 1.61 -3.90
CA ALA A 222 -18.73 1.34 -5.27
C ALA A 222 -18.11 -0.05 -5.43
N ALA A 223 -17.36 -0.54 -4.44
CA ALA A 223 -16.74 -1.87 -4.46
C ALA A 223 -17.74 -3.02 -4.26
N ALA A 224 -18.93 -2.75 -3.70
CA ALA A 224 -19.99 -3.73 -3.47
C ALA A 224 -20.96 -3.90 -4.66
N ARG A 225 -20.75 -3.15 -5.76
CA ARG A 225 -21.56 -3.21 -7.00
C ARG A 225 -20.80 -3.92 -8.11
#